data_AF-A0A534J2P0-F1
#
_entry.id   AF-A0A534J2P0-F1
#
_cell.length_a   1.000
_cell.length_b   1.000
_cell.length_c   1.000
_cell.angle_alpha   90.00
_cell.angle_beta   90.00
_cell.angle_gamma   90.00
#
_symmetry.space_group_name_H-M   'P 1'
#
loop_
_entity.id
_entity.type
_entity.pdbx_description
1 polymer ?
#
loop_
_entity_poly.entity_id
_entity_poly.type
_entity_poly.pdbx_seq_one_letter_code
_entity_poly.pdbx_strand_id
1 'polypeptide(L)'
;MNASFARPAQRPARGSARPRLLRLMIVIAAVLIVSVLPATARANHSETRPTIVLVHGAWASPPGWDMVVAGLQKDGFTTMTPTLGLLSIAGDVAIVRAVLDGISGPKILVGHSYGGIVISNAAYGRSDVLGLVFTAAFVPDQGDSIFSLGAGFHTSEAFNHLIWTGTPFASPAFIDSAFFAQFFCQDLNPNLEATLNAEQIPLNFSIALTPSGPVA
;
A
#
# COMPACT_ATOMS: atom_id res chain seq x y z
N MET A 1 67.48 28.81 83.63
CA MET A 1 67.22 27.37 83.40
C MET A 1 66.90 27.18 81.94
N ASN A 2 67.65 26.29 81.30
CA ASN A 2 67.56 25.74 79.93
C ASN A 2 67.67 26.69 78.72
N ALA A 3 68.75 26.43 77.98
CA ALA A 3 69.30 27.14 76.85
C ALA A 3 68.81 26.59 75.51
N SER A 4 68.98 27.39 74.45
CA SER A 4 69.84 27.04 73.30
C SER A 4 69.23 27.37 71.93
N PHE A 5 69.78 28.44 71.35
CA PHE A 5 70.23 28.65 69.97
C PHE A 5 69.37 28.26 68.75
N ALA A 6 69.14 29.30 67.94
CA ALA A 6 68.81 29.29 66.52
C ALA A 6 69.96 28.78 65.62
N ARG A 7 69.62 28.20 64.46
CA ARG A 7 70.01 28.61 63.08
C ARG A 7 69.89 27.46 62.03
N PRO A 8 69.84 27.78 60.71
CA PRO A 8 69.26 26.94 59.65
C PRO A 8 70.31 26.18 58.82
N ALA A 9 69.84 25.24 57.98
CA ALA A 9 70.62 24.55 56.92
C ALA A 9 69.77 24.51 55.64
N GLN A 10 70.14 25.19 54.54
CA GLN A 10 71.11 24.85 53.47
C GLN A 10 70.44 24.29 52.20
N ARG A 11 70.70 25.00 51.08
CA ARG A 11 70.60 24.66 49.64
C ARG A 11 71.39 23.36 49.29
N PRO A 12 71.58 22.96 48.00
CA PRO A 12 70.74 22.90 46.77
C PRO A 12 70.70 21.43 46.26
N ALA A 13 70.20 21.01 45.09
CA ALA A 13 70.86 21.12 43.78
C ALA A 13 70.37 20.01 42.82
N ARG A 14 70.57 20.28 41.51
CA ARG A 14 70.86 19.32 40.40
C ARG A 14 69.69 18.42 39.94
N GLY A 15 69.51 18.14 38.66
CA GLY A 15 70.30 18.36 37.43
C GLY A 15 69.35 18.26 36.23
N SER A 16 69.50 19.06 35.18
CA SER A 16 70.46 18.93 34.07
C SER A 16 70.23 17.69 33.20
N ALA A 17 69.64 17.87 32.01
CA ALA A 17 70.30 17.66 30.72
C ALA A 17 69.30 17.80 29.54
N ARG A 18 69.59 18.76 28.64
CA ARG A 18 69.10 18.83 27.24
C ARG A 18 69.95 17.85 26.38
N PRO A 19 69.88 17.75 25.02
CA PRO A 19 69.04 18.40 23.98
C PRO A 19 68.60 17.41 22.84
N ARG A 20 68.19 17.97 21.67
CA ARG A 20 68.15 17.43 20.28
C ARG A 20 66.72 17.23 19.73
N LEU A 21 66.09 18.25 19.16
CA LEU A 21 66.15 18.66 17.73
C LEU A 21 65.94 17.51 16.71
N LEU A 22 64.90 17.73 15.90
CA LEU A 22 64.76 17.32 14.49
C LEU A 22 64.30 15.89 14.19
N ARG A 23 62.98 15.70 14.12
CA ARG A 23 62.35 14.80 13.14
C ARG A 23 61.44 15.61 12.21
N LEU A 24 62.03 15.91 11.06
CA LEU A 24 61.45 15.80 9.72
C LEU A 24 60.22 16.65 9.36
N MET A 25 60.50 17.61 8.48
CA MET A 25 59.57 18.30 7.59
C MET A 25 58.83 17.32 6.66
N ILE A 26 57.58 17.65 6.33
CA ILE A 26 56.77 17.34 5.12
C ILE A 26 55.33 17.09 5.57
N VAL A 27 54.57 18.17 5.78
CA VAL A 27 53.19 18.34 5.26
C VAL A 27 53.01 19.84 5.06
N ILE A 28 53.59 20.36 3.99
CA ILE A 28 53.33 21.69 3.45
C ILE A 28 52.07 21.59 2.57
N ALA A 29 51.19 22.57 2.70
CA ALA A 29 50.21 23.03 1.69
C ALA A 29 49.16 22.04 1.16
N ALA A 30 47.96 22.08 1.75
CA ALA A 30 46.69 21.88 1.03
C ALA A 30 45.49 22.37 1.88
N VAL A 31 45.45 23.67 2.22
CA VAL A 31 44.33 24.30 2.96
C VAL A 31 43.46 25.18 2.03
N LEU A 32 43.41 24.90 0.73
CA LEU A 32 42.48 25.57 -0.18
C LEU A 32 42.06 24.64 -1.32
N ILE A 33 41.19 23.70 -1.01
CA ILE A 33 40.26 23.16 -2.01
C ILE A 33 38.86 23.33 -1.41
N VAL A 34 38.23 24.45 -1.77
CA VAL A 34 36.77 24.55 -1.80
C VAL A 34 36.29 23.30 -2.53
N SER A 35 35.69 22.38 -1.77
CA SER A 35 35.13 21.16 -2.32
C SER A 35 33.91 21.56 -3.14
N VAL A 36 34.12 21.87 -4.42
CA VAL A 36 33.06 21.78 -5.41
C VAL A 36 32.77 20.28 -5.51
N LEU A 37 31.92 19.79 -4.60
CA LEU A 37 31.25 18.54 -4.82
C LEU A 37 30.59 18.69 -6.20
N PRO A 38 30.87 17.81 -7.17
CA PRO A 38 29.93 17.67 -8.26
C PRO A 38 28.61 17.36 -7.55
N ALA A 39 27.59 18.19 -7.77
CA ALA A 39 26.23 17.76 -7.53
C ALA A 39 26.16 16.40 -8.23
N THR A 40 26.18 15.32 -7.44
CA THR A 40 25.78 14.02 -7.95
C THR A 40 24.46 14.33 -8.60
N ALA A 41 24.40 14.15 -9.92
CA ALA A 41 23.16 14.23 -10.64
C ALA A 41 22.20 13.43 -9.76
N ARG A 42 21.19 14.10 -9.19
CA ARG A 42 19.99 13.38 -8.79
C ARG A 42 19.71 12.59 -10.04
N ALA A 43 19.84 11.27 -9.95
CA ALA A 43 19.24 10.44 -10.96
C ALA A 43 17.81 10.97 -10.97
N ASN A 44 17.46 11.69 -12.04
CA ASN A 44 16.09 11.91 -12.36
C ASN A 44 15.62 10.49 -12.73
N HIS A 45 15.40 9.66 -11.71
CA HIS A 45 14.19 8.89 -11.70
C HIS A 45 13.13 9.95 -11.91
N SER A 46 12.79 10.20 -13.17
CA SER A 46 11.39 10.27 -13.51
C SER A 46 10.83 9.00 -12.89
N GLU A 47 10.47 9.06 -11.60
CA GLU A 47 9.79 7.95 -10.96
C GLU A 47 8.55 7.78 -11.81
N THR A 48 8.58 6.76 -12.65
CA THR A 48 7.48 6.43 -13.52
C THR A 48 6.32 6.22 -12.56
N ARG A 49 5.35 7.15 -12.60
CA ARG A 49 4.23 7.11 -11.68
C ARG A 49 3.57 5.73 -11.78
N PRO A 50 3.19 5.13 -10.64
CA PRO A 50 2.55 3.84 -10.67
C PRO A 50 1.24 3.92 -11.46
N THR A 51 0.94 2.85 -12.20
CA THR A 51 -0.42 2.68 -12.72
C THR A 51 -1.32 2.27 -11.56
N ILE A 52 -2.45 2.94 -11.41
CA ILE A 52 -3.43 2.67 -10.36
C ILE A 52 -4.48 1.70 -10.91
N VAL A 53 -4.58 0.51 -10.34
CA VAL A 53 -5.56 -0.50 -10.75
C VAL A 53 -6.66 -0.57 -9.72
N LEU A 54 -7.86 -0.15 -10.11
CA LEU A 54 -9.04 0.01 -9.27
C LEU A 54 -9.97 -1.19 -9.45
N VAL A 55 -10.06 -2.03 -8.43
CA VAL A 55 -10.77 -3.31 -8.42
C VAL A 55 -12.08 -3.16 -7.64
N HIS A 56 -13.21 -3.37 -8.32
CA HIS A 56 -14.53 -3.25 -7.72
C HIS A 56 -14.88 -4.46 -6.82
N GLY A 57 -15.95 -4.32 -6.06
CA GLY A 57 -16.45 -5.34 -5.13
C GLY A 57 -17.61 -6.17 -5.68
N ALA A 58 -18.27 -6.89 -4.80
CA ALA A 58 -19.49 -7.64 -5.09
C ALA A 58 -20.60 -6.73 -5.63
N TRP A 59 -21.36 -7.21 -6.62
CA TRP A 59 -22.43 -6.50 -7.33
C TRP A 59 -22.02 -5.22 -8.08
N ALA A 60 -20.81 -4.71 -7.87
CA ALA A 60 -20.30 -3.52 -8.53
C ALA A 60 -19.76 -3.81 -9.95
N SER A 61 -19.47 -2.73 -10.66
CA SER A 61 -18.83 -2.69 -11.97
C SER A 61 -17.84 -1.50 -12.03
N PRO A 62 -17.00 -1.40 -13.08
CA PRO A 62 -16.02 -0.32 -13.24
C PRO A 62 -16.52 1.12 -13.08
N PRO A 63 -17.72 1.53 -13.55
CA PRO A 63 -18.16 2.93 -13.44
C PRO A 63 -18.28 3.48 -12.02
N GLY A 64 -18.33 2.61 -11.00
CA GLY A 64 -18.27 3.05 -9.60
C GLY A 64 -16.98 3.82 -9.27
N TRP A 65 -15.94 3.68 -10.10
CA TRP A 65 -14.67 4.38 -9.97
C TRP A 65 -14.54 5.63 -10.84
N ASP A 66 -15.50 5.98 -11.70
CA ASP A 66 -15.32 7.01 -12.73
C ASP A 66 -14.87 8.36 -12.15
N MET A 67 -15.45 8.79 -11.02
CA MET A 67 -15.05 10.04 -10.36
C MET A 67 -13.62 9.97 -9.80
N VAL A 68 -13.21 8.81 -9.28
CA VAL A 68 -11.85 8.58 -8.75
C VAL A 68 -10.85 8.50 -9.90
N VAL A 69 -11.20 7.81 -10.98
CA VAL A 69 -10.42 7.75 -12.22
C VAL A 69 -10.18 9.15 -12.77
N ALA A 70 -11.23 9.97 -12.89
CA ALA A 70 -11.11 11.34 -13.38
C ALA A 70 -10.17 12.19 -12.51
N GLY A 71 -10.26 12.05 -11.17
CA GLY A 71 -9.36 12.73 -10.23
C GLY A 71 -7.90 12.30 -10.40
N LEU A 72 -7.64 10.99 -10.41
CA LEU A 72 -6.29 10.43 -10.55
C LEU A 72 -5.66 10.78 -11.90
N GLN A 73 -6.44 10.73 -12.99
CA GLN A 73 -5.96 11.10 -14.32
C GLN A 73 -5.66 12.60 -14.42
N LYS A 74 -6.45 13.45 -13.76
CA LYS A 74 -6.16 14.89 -13.64
C LYS A 74 -4.83 15.15 -12.92
N ASP A 75 -4.50 14.34 -11.92
CA ASP A 75 -3.21 14.38 -11.23
C ASP A 75 -2.06 13.72 -12.02
N GLY A 76 -2.40 13.13 -13.18
CA GLY A 76 -1.47 12.56 -14.14
C GLY A 76 -1.02 11.13 -13.79
N PHE A 77 -1.88 10.35 -13.15
CA PHE A 77 -1.73 8.89 -13.03
C PHE A 77 -2.42 8.17 -14.18
N THR A 78 -1.86 7.05 -14.61
CA THR A 78 -2.57 6.09 -15.46
C THR A 78 -3.44 5.20 -14.59
N THR A 79 -4.65 4.89 -15.05
CA THR A 79 -5.62 4.07 -14.30
C THR A 79 -6.10 2.89 -15.13
N MET A 80 -6.37 1.77 -14.48
CA MET A 80 -7.07 0.62 -15.07
C MET A 80 -8.19 0.15 -14.13
N THR A 81 -9.33 -0.24 -14.68
CA THR A 81 -10.51 -0.68 -13.91
C THR A 81 -10.98 -2.05 -14.44
N PRO A 82 -10.32 -3.16 -14.08
CA PRO A 82 -10.73 -4.49 -14.52
C PRO A 82 -12.18 -4.80 -14.13
N THR A 83 -12.95 -5.35 -15.06
CA THR A 83 -14.26 -5.92 -14.79
C THR A 83 -14.09 -7.34 -14.26
N LEU A 84 -14.44 -7.56 -12.99
CA LEU A 84 -14.43 -8.89 -12.38
C LEU A 84 -15.57 -9.75 -12.92
N GLY A 85 -15.39 -11.07 -12.87
CA GLY A 85 -16.45 -12.02 -13.21
C GLY A 85 -17.41 -12.28 -12.06
N LEU A 86 -16.96 -12.12 -10.81
CA LEU A 86 -17.72 -12.41 -9.58
C LEU A 86 -18.25 -13.85 -9.51
N LEU A 87 -17.56 -14.78 -10.17
CA LEU A 87 -17.90 -16.21 -10.20
C LEU A 87 -17.07 -17.03 -9.21
N SER A 88 -15.83 -16.63 -8.96
CA SER A 88 -14.92 -17.26 -7.99
C SER A 88 -13.76 -16.32 -7.66
N ILE A 89 -13.18 -16.45 -6.47
CA ILE A 89 -11.97 -15.71 -6.05
C ILE A 89 -10.83 -15.94 -7.05
N ALA A 90 -10.57 -17.21 -7.41
CA ALA A 90 -9.48 -17.56 -8.33
C ALA A 90 -9.67 -16.94 -9.72
N GLY A 91 -10.90 -16.92 -10.25
CA GLY A 91 -11.21 -16.29 -11.54
C GLY A 91 -10.98 -14.79 -11.52
N ASP A 92 -11.46 -14.10 -10.48
CA ASP A 92 -11.29 -12.65 -10.35
C ASP A 92 -9.82 -12.27 -10.14
N VAL A 93 -9.08 -13.06 -9.36
CA VAL A 93 -7.63 -12.91 -9.21
C VAL A 93 -6.91 -13.10 -10.54
N ALA A 94 -7.29 -14.09 -11.34
CA ALA A 94 -6.71 -14.32 -12.66
C ALA A 94 -6.96 -13.13 -13.61
N ILE A 95 -8.17 -12.55 -13.59
CA ILE A 95 -8.50 -11.34 -14.36
C ILE A 95 -7.58 -10.18 -13.96
N VAL A 96 -7.47 -9.89 -12.66
CA VAL A 96 -6.63 -8.78 -12.18
C VAL A 96 -5.17 -9.03 -12.52
N ARG A 97 -4.65 -10.25 -12.33
CA ARG A 97 -3.27 -10.59 -12.69
C ARG A 97 -2.99 -10.43 -14.19
N ALA A 98 -3.91 -10.82 -15.06
CA ALA A 98 -3.78 -10.63 -16.49
C ALA A 98 -3.67 -9.12 -16.86
N VAL A 99 -4.44 -8.25 -16.19
CA VAL A 99 -4.30 -6.80 -16.35
C VAL A 99 -2.93 -6.32 -15.84
N LEU A 100 -2.46 -6.81 -14.69
CA LEU A 100 -1.14 -6.43 -14.16
C LEU A 100 -0.01 -6.84 -15.09
N ASP A 101 -0.09 -8.00 -15.73
CA ASP A 101 0.92 -8.50 -16.67
C ASP A 101 0.98 -7.65 -17.95
N GLY A 102 -0.12 -7.00 -18.33
CA GLY A 102 -0.18 -6.05 -19.45
C GLY A 102 0.35 -4.65 -19.15
N ILE A 103 0.64 -4.33 -17.88
CA ILE A 103 1.12 -3.02 -17.46
C ILE A 103 2.63 -3.07 -17.24
N SER A 104 3.38 -2.15 -17.85
CA SER A 104 4.80 -1.96 -17.55
C SER A 104 5.02 -1.06 -16.34
N GLY A 105 6.08 -1.30 -15.57
CA GLY A 105 6.47 -0.45 -14.44
C GLY A 105 5.67 -0.67 -13.15
N PRO A 106 5.83 0.21 -12.14
CA PRO A 106 5.20 0.02 -10.83
C PRO A 106 3.68 0.14 -10.87
N LYS A 107 2.99 -0.56 -9.96
CA LYS A 107 1.52 -0.53 -9.81
C LYS A 107 1.11 -0.28 -8.36
N ILE A 108 -0.06 0.31 -8.18
CA ILE A 108 -0.80 0.30 -6.90
C ILE A 108 -2.16 -0.33 -7.16
N LEU A 109 -2.57 -1.25 -6.30
CA LEU A 109 -3.90 -1.86 -6.36
C LEU A 109 -4.82 -1.19 -5.35
N VAL A 110 -6.02 -0.81 -5.79
CA VAL A 110 -7.06 -0.25 -4.94
C VAL A 110 -8.26 -1.19 -5.00
N GLY A 111 -8.71 -1.70 -3.86
CA GLY A 111 -9.78 -2.69 -3.79
C GLY A 111 -10.95 -2.17 -2.96
N HIS A 112 -12.17 -2.26 -3.47
CA HIS A 112 -13.39 -1.92 -2.73
C HIS A 112 -14.12 -3.18 -2.26
N SER A 113 -14.58 -3.23 -1.00
CA SER A 113 -15.36 -4.36 -0.46
C SER A 113 -14.67 -5.71 -0.71
N TYR A 114 -15.34 -6.67 -1.35
CA TYR A 114 -14.77 -7.93 -1.83
C TYR A 114 -13.47 -7.77 -2.64
N GLY A 115 -13.32 -6.67 -3.39
CA GLY A 115 -12.12 -6.35 -4.15
C GLY A 115 -10.85 -6.31 -3.29
N GLY A 116 -10.97 -6.08 -1.97
CA GLY A 116 -9.86 -6.21 -1.03
C GLY A 116 -9.24 -7.62 -0.99
N ILE A 117 -10.08 -8.66 -1.02
CA ILE A 117 -9.60 -10.05 -1.12
C ILE A 117 -8.89 -10.25 -2.45
N VAL A 118 -9.50 -9.79 -3.55
CA VAL A 118 -8.95 -9.96 -4.89
C VAL A 118 -7.57 -9.29 -5.03
N ILE A 119 -7.41 -8.05 -4.59
CA ILE A 119 -6.12 -7.34 -4.68
C ILE A 119 -5.03 -8.00 -3.81
N SER A 120 -5.41 -8.52 -2.63
CA SER A 120 -4.47 -9.18 -1.71
C SER A 120 -3.91 -10.45 -2.34
N ASN A 121 -4.76 -11.25 -2.98
CA ASN A 121 -4.38 -12.46 -3.69
C ASN A 121 -3.63 -12.16 -5.00
N ALA A 122 -4.08 -11.15 -5.75
CA ALA A 122 -3.47 -10.80 -7.03
C ALA A 122 -2.05 -10.26 -6.87
N ALA A 123 -1.76 -9.55 -5.78
CA ALA A 123 -0.44 -9.02 -5.46
C ALA A 123 0.53 -10.08 -4.92
N TYR A 124 0.05 -11.24 -4.47
CA TYR A 124 0.92 -12.26 -3.89
C TYR A 124 2.05 -12.65 -4.86
N GLY A 125 3.28 -12.60 -4.35
CA GLY A 125 4.52 -12.90 -5.08
C GLY A 125 4.93 -11.88 -6.13
N ARG A 126 4.30 -10.68 -6.16
CA ARG A 126 4.61 -9.64 -7.13
C ARG A 126 5.50 -8.54 -6.54
N SER A 127 6.68 -8.33 -7.12
CA SER A 127 7.58 -7.23 -6.74
C SER A 127 7.27 -5.91 -7.45
N ASP A 128 6.40 -5.92 -8.46
CA ASP A 128 6.01 -4.74 -9.25
C ASP A 128 4.76 -4.02 -8.70
N VAL A 129 4.12 -4.57 -7.66
CA VAL A 129 3.04 -3.93 -6.91
C VAL A 129 3.65 -3.24 -5.70
N LEU A 130 3.60 -1.90 -5.67
CA LEU A 130 4.20 -1.07 -4.62
C LEU A 130 3.35 -0.95 -3.36
N GLY A 131 2.05 -1.22 -3.47
CA GLY A 131 1.13 -1.10 -2.34
C GLY A 131 -0.31 -1.47 -2.69
N LEU A 132 -1.06 -1.72 -1.61
CA LEU A 132 -2.48 -2.02 -1.61
C LEU A 132 -3.24 -0.91 -0.89
N VAL A 133 -4.38 -0.50 -1.44
CA VAL A 133 -5.30 0.46 -0.83
C VAL A 133 -6.66 -0.22 -0.66
N PHE A 134 -7.13 -0.30 0.58
CA PHE A 134 -8.38 -0.94 0.93
C PHE A 134 -9.46 0.12 1.16
N THR A 135 -10.50 0.12 0.34
CA THR A 135 -11.59 1.09 0.38
C THR A 135 -12.84 0.41 0.88
N ALA A 136 -13.22 0.58 2.16
CA ALA A 136 -14.34 -0.15 2.77
C ALA A 136 -14.30 -1.66 2.44
N ALA A 137 -13.10 -2.25 2.53
CA ALA A 137 -12.78 -3.55 1.94
C ALA A 137 -12.42 -4.59 2.98
N PHE A 138 -12.63 -5.85 2.63
CA PHE A 138 -12.12 -6.98 3.41
C PHE A 138 -10.60 -7.04 3.28
N VAL A 139 -9.91 -7.23 4.41
CA VAL A 139 -8.45 -7.39 4.49
C VAL A 139 -8.19 -8.80 5.03
N PRO A 140 -8.03 -9.81 4.16
CA PRO A 140 -7.92 -11.20 4.60
C PRO A 140 -6.48 -11.57 4.97
N ASP A 141 -6.32 -12.45 5.96
CA ASP A 141 -5.17 -13.37 5.99
C ASP A 141 -5.41 -14.55 5.02
N GLN A 142 -4.37 -15.33 4.73
CA GLN A 142 -4.56 -16.57 3.98
C GLN A 142 -5.50 -17.52 4.74
N GLY A 143 -6.51 -18.04 4.05
CA GLY A 143 -7.52 -18.94 4.61
C GLY A 143 -8.78 -18.24 5.13
N ASP A 144 -8.77 -16.91 5.26
CA ASP A 144 -9.98 -16.17 5.64
C ASP A 144 -11.02 -16.15 4.53
N SER A 145 -12.30 -16.15 4.89
CA SER A 145 -13.43 -15.97 3.97
C SER A 145 -14.20 -14.70 4.33
N ILE A 146 -15.06 -14.22 3.43
CA ILE A 146 -15.99 -13.12 3.76
C ILE A 146 -16.83 -13.49 4.99
N PHE A 147 -17.25 -14.76 5.08
CA PHE A 147 -18.02 -15.25 6.22
C PHE A 147 -17.24 -15.19 7.53
N SER A 148 -15.96 -15.64 7.56
CA SER A 148 -15.16 -15.58 8.78
C SER A 148 -14.83 -14.15 9.18
N LEU A 149 -14.55 -13.27 8.21
CA LEU A 149 -14.27 -11.85 8.44
C LEU A 149 -15.51 -11.06 8.90
N GLY A 150 -16.70 -11.48 8.45
CA GLY A 150 -17.98 -10.88 8.86
C GLY A 150 -18.56 -11.45 10.15
N ALA A 151 -17.95 -12.49 10.73
CA ALA A 151 -18.45 -13.13 11.94
C ALA A 151 -18.50 -12.13 13.11
N GLY A 152 -19.65 -12.03 13.78
CA GLY A 152 -19.88 -11.10 14.88
C GLY A 152 -20.38 -9.72 14.46
N PHE A 153 -20.54 -9.45 13.16
CA PHE A 153 -21.14 -8.22 12.64
C PHE A 153 -22.58 -8.45 12.15
N HIS A 154 -23.35 -7.36 12.10
CA HIS A 154 -24.70 -7.40 11.53
C HIS A 154 -24.64 -7.65 10.02
N THR A 155 -25.47 -8.58 9.55
CA THR A 155 -25.66 -8.81 8.12
C THR A 155 -26.42 -7.66 7.48
N SER A 156 -26.04 -7.27 6.27
CA SER A 156 -26.75 -6.26 5.50
C SER A 156 -28.20 -6.69 5.20
N GLU A 157 -29.14 -5.77 5.28
CA GLU A 157 -30.54 -6.02 4.88
C GLU A 157 -30.66 -6.31 3.37
N ALA A 158 -29.68 -5.90 2.56
CA ALA A 158 -29.59 -6.24 1.14
C ALA A 158 -29.76 -7.74 0.85
N PHE A 159 -29.31 -8.60 1.78
CA PHE A 159 -29.42 -10.06 1.63
C PHE A 159 -30.86 -10.57 1.56
N ASN A 160 -31.83 -9.83 2.10
CA ASN A 160 -33.26 -10.14 2.01
C ASN A 160 -33.88 -9.72 0.68
N HIS A 161 -33.15 -8.93 -0.12
CA HIS A 161 -33.61 -8.34 -1.38
C HIS A 161 -32.77 -8.83 -2.56
N LEU A 162 -32.38 -10.11 -2.54
CA LEU A 162 -31.62 -10.72 -3.63
C LEU A 162 -32.54 -11.38 -4.65
N ILE A 163 -32.26 -11.13 -5.92
CA ILE A 163 -32.87 -11.85 -7.05
C ILE A 163 -31.85 -12.87 -7.57
N TRP A 164 -32.18 -14.15 -7.37
CA TRP A 164 -31.37 -15.27 -7.82
C TRP A 164 -31.63 -15.56 -9.29
N THR A 165 -30.56 -15.83 -10.05
CA THR A 165 -30.65 -16.26 -11.45
C THR A 165 -31.11 -17.72 -11.60
N GLY A 166 -31.25 -18.43 -10.49
CA GLY A 166 -31.63 -19.84 -10.41
C GLY A 166 -31.91 -20.25 -8.96
N THR A 167 -31.43 -21.43 -8.56
CA THR A 167 -31.63 -21.94 -7.20
C THR A 167 -30.98 -21.02 -6.16
N PRO A 168 -31.71 -20.57 -5.12
CA PRO A 168 -31.15 -19.72 -4.08
C PRO A 168 -29.87 -20.30 -3.47
N PHE A 169 -28.87 -19.45 -3.26
CA PHE A 169 -27.53 -19.77 -2.75
C PHE A 169 -26.68 -20.72 -3.61
N ALA A 170 -27.24 -21.32 -4.66
CA ALA A 170 -26.55 -22.20 -5.60
C ALA A 170 -26.43 -21.59 -7.01
N SER A 171 -26.84 -20.33 -7.19
CA SER A 171 -26.74 -19.58 -8.44
C SER A 171 -26.33 -18.14 -8.15
N PRO A 172 -25.78 -17.39 -9.13
CA PRO A 172 -25.50 -15.98 -8.96
C PRO A 172 -26.76 -15.17 -8.64
N ALA A 173 -26.61 -14.08 -7.89
CA ALA A 173 -27.70 -13.17 -7.56
C ALA A 173 -27.31 -11.71 -7.72
N PHE A 174 -28.31 -10.88 -7.99
CA PHE A 174 -28.24 -9.42 -7.97
C PHE A 174 -28.98 -8.90 -6.75
N ILE A 175 -28.68 -7.66 -6.34
CA ILE A 175 -29.59 -6.94 -5.45
C ILE A 175 -30.76 -6.46 -6.32
N ASP A 176 -31.98 -6.68 -5.85
CA ASP A 176 -33.19 -6.18 -6.49
C ASP A 176 -33.02 -4.69 -6.79
N SER A 177 -33.22 -4.31 -8.06
CA SER A 177 -33.04 -2.95 -8.54
C SER A 177 -33.87 -1.92 -7.77
N ALA A 178 -35.01 -2.30 -7.20
CA ALA A 178 -35.84 -1.41 -6.37
C ALA A 178 -35.17 -1.06 -5.02
N PHE A 179 -34.23 -1.89 -4.55
CA PHE A 179 -33.57 -1.76 -3.26
C PHE A 179 -32.06 -1.47 -3.39
N PHE A 180 -31.50 -1.57 -4.60
CA PHE A 180 -30.06 -1.37 -4.86
C PHE A 180 -29.56 -0.03 -4.32
N ALA A 181 -30.21 1.08 -4.66
CA ALA A 181 -29.83 2.40 -4.18
C ALA A 181 -29.77 2.48 -2.66
N GLN A 182 -30.83 2.01 -2.01
CA GLN A 182 -30.98 2.05 -0.56
C GLN A 182 -29.91 1.23 0.16
N PHE A 183 -29.46 0.10 -0.38
CA PHE A 183 -28.53 -0.76 0.35
C PHE A 183 -27.09 -0.77 -0.19
N PHE A 184 -26.86 -0.20 -1.38
CA PHE A 184 -25.56 -0.22 -2.03
C PHE A 184 -24.96 1.18 -2.21
N CYS A 185 -25.77 2.18 -2.55
CA CYS A 185 -25.28 3.49 -2.98
C CYS A 185 -26.18 4.67 -2.60
N GLN A 186 -26.55 4.74 -1.31
CA GLN A 186 -27.52 5.70 -0.76
C GLN A 186 -27.21 7.18 -1.05
N ASP A 187 -25.92 7.51 -1.18
CA ASP A 187 -25.44 8.89 -1.27
C ASP A 187 -25.07 9.30 -2.71
N LEU A 188 -25.25 8.41 -3.69
CA LEU A 188 -24.89 8.72 -5.07
C LEU A 188 -25.95 9.61 -5.72
N ASN A 189 -25.51 10.40 -6.71
CA ASN A 189 -26.44 11.14 -7.54
C ASN A 189 -27.29 10.14 -8.38
N PRO A 190 -28.55 10.49 -8.72
CA PRO A 190 -29.47 9.55 -9.36
C PRO A 190 -28.99 8.97 -10.71
N ASN A 191 -28.17 9.72 -11.45
CA ASN A 191 -27.66 9.24 -12.74
C ASN A 191 -26.62 8.13 -12.54
N LEU A 192 -25.67 8.33 -11.64
CA LEU A 192 -24.67 7.31 -11.32
C LEU A 192 -25.33 6.11 -10.64
N GLU A 193 -26.27 6.34 -9.74
CA GLU A 193 -27.08 5.27 -9.14
C GLU A 193 -27.74 4.40 -10.22
N ALA A 194 -28.43 5.01 -11.19
CA ALA A 194 -29.10 4.30 -12.28
C ALA A 194 -28.10 3.50 -13.13
N THR A 195 -26.94 4.08 -13.44
CA THR A 195 -25.86 3.38 -14.16
C THR A 195 -25.39 2.16 -13.38
N LEU A 196 -25.04 2.30 -12.09
CA LEU A 196 -24.53 1.18 -11.30
C LEU A 196 -25.59 0.09 -11.08
N ASN A 197 -26.85 0.48 -10.94
CA ASN A 197 -27.96 -0.47 -10.81
C ASN A 197 -28.16 -1.29 -12.09
N ALA A 198 -28.10 -0.65 -13.26
CA ALA A 198 -28.22 -1.32 -14.55
C ALA A 198 -27.02 -2.22 -14.88
N GLU A 199 -25.85 -1.89 -14.37
CA GLU A 199 -24.60 -2.60 -14.64
C GLU A 199 -24.16 -3.55 -13.53
N GLN A 200 -25.06 -3.91 -12.60
CA GLN A 200 -24.72 -4.88 -11.58
C GLN A 200 -24.15 -6.16 -12.21
N ILE A 201 -23.08 -6.70 -11.62
CA ILE A 201 -22.54 -8.01 -11.98
C ILE A 201 -23.05 -8.99 -10.91
N PRO A 202 -23.74 -10.09 -11.28
CA PRO A 202 -24.32 -10.96 -10.27
C PRO A 202 -23.24 -11.72 -9.51
N LEU A 203 -23.34 -11.70 -8.18
CA LEU A 203 -22.39 -12.37 -7.31
C LEU A 203 -22.72 -13.86 -7.21
N ASN A 204 -21.75 -14.74 -7.52
CA ASN A 204 -21.81 -16.13 -7.10
C ASN A 204 -21.54 -16.24 -5.60
N PHE A 205 -22.58 -16.66 -4.86
CA PHE A 205 -22.55 -16.65 -3.40
C PHE A 205 -21.56 -17.61 -2.76
N SER A 206 -21.07 -18.61 -3.51
CA SER A 206 -19.99 -19.48 -3.05
C SER A 206 -18.70 -18.71 -2.71
N ILE A 207 -18.49 -17.52 -3.29
CA ILE A 207 -17.38 -16.62 -2.93
C ILE A 207 -17.40 -16.29 -1.43
N ALA A 208 -18.58 -16.13 -0.82
CA ALA A 208 -18.68 -15.73 0.58
C ALA A 208 -18.04 -16.74 1.55
N LEU A 209 -18.05 -18.02 1.16
CA LEU A 209 -17.53 -19.14 1.95
C LEU A 209 -16.15 -19.61 1.48
N THR A 210 -15.69 -19.14 0.32
CA THR A 210 -14.42 -19.59 -0.25
C THR A 210 -13.26 -18.93 0.52
N PRO A 211 -12.30 -19.72 1.05
CA PRO A 211 -11.12 -19.16 1.67
C PRO A 211 -10.26 -18.38 0.68
N SER A 212 -9.72 -17.25 1.13
CA SER A 212 -8.68 -16.48 0.47
C SER A 212 -7.44 -17.35 0.29
N GLY A 213 -6.82 -17.26 -0.87
CA GLY A 213 -5.52 -17.86 -1.13
C GLY A 213 -4.39 -17.08 -0.44
N PRO A 214 -3.14 -17.32 -0.85
CA PRO A 214 -1.99 -16.56 -0.36
C PRO A 214 -2.16 -15.05 -0.60
N VAL A 215 -1.74 -14.24 0.36
CA VAL A 215 -1.89 -12.77 0.35
C VAL A 215 -0.52 -12.09 0.42
N ALA A 216 -0.39 -10.93 -0.23
CA ALA A 216 0.86 -10.15 -0.32
C ALA A 216 1.32 -9.52 1.01
#